data_AF-A0A7W8ZCL4-F1
#
_entry.id   AF-A0A7W8ZCL4-F1
#
_cell.length_a   1.000
_cell.length_b   1.000
_cell.length_c   1.000
_cell.angle_alpha   90.00
_cell.angle_beta   90.00
_cell.angle_gamma   90.00
#
_symmetry.space_group_name_H-M   'P 1'
#
loop_
_entity.id
_entity.type
_entity.pdbx_description
1 polymer ?
#
loop_
_entity_poly.entity_id
_entity_poly.type
_entity_poly.pdbx_seq_one_letter_code
_entity_poly.pdbx_strand_id
1 'polypeptide(L)'
;MHPPDLFAVHPFARLDDGQAHAEKIGLDDLLEQGVRAADTLPDEMVYAGWSLGVIPAQTLAQTRPRARGALLLEACLPAAEWPQELPVQIHGMDADPFFAGEGDLDAARTLVASAKHGELCLYPGDRHLFADAGLPFFDAQASALLMRRALDFLGRTAP
;
A
#
# COMPACT_ATOMS: atom_id res chain seq x y z
N MET A 1 -2.99 8.66 -12.55
CA MET A 1 -3.33 8.15 -11.21
C MET A 1 -4.84 8.11 -11.11
N HIS A 2 -5.42 6.99 -10.65
CA HIS A 2 -6.86 6.82 -10.43
C HIS A 2 -7.10 6.46 -8.96
N PRO A 3 -7.32 7.45 -8.07
CA PRO A 3 -7.60 7.18 -6.67
C PRO A 3 -9.11 6.92 -6.48
N PRO A 4 -9.55 5.67 -6.20
CA PRO A 4 -10.95 5.44 -5.86
C PRO A 4 -11.23 5.97 -4.45
N ASP A 5 -12.46 6.45 -4.24
CA ASP A 5 -12.99 6.66 -2.90
C ASP A 5 -13.46 5.31 -2.35
N LEU A 6 -12.70 4.74 -1.40
CA LEU A 6 -12.99 3.45 -0.76
C LEU A 6 -13.95 3.58 0.44
N PHE A 7 -14.21 4.81 0.90
CA PHE A 7 -15.11 5.03 2.02
C PHE A 7 -16.48 5.54 1.57
N ALA A 8 -16.60 6.00 0.32
CA ALA A 8 -17.81 6.59 -0.26
C ALA A 8 -18.38 7.75 0.60
N VAL A 9 -17.49 8.48 1.28
CA VAL A 9 -17.81 9.56 2.22
C VAL A 9 -16.82 10.72 2.07
N HIS A 10 -17.17 11.87 2.65
CA HIS A 10 -16.29 13.03 2.69
C HIS A 10 -15.01 12.74 3.51
N PRO A 11 -13.87 13.38 3.18
CA PRO A 11 -12.62 13.17 3.89
C PRO A 11 -12.75 13.47 5.39
N PHE A 12 -12.10 12.64 6.22
CA PHE A 12 -12.07 12.81 7.67
C PHE A 12 -11.02 13.85 8.07
N ALA A 13 -11.34 14.66 9.09
CA ALA A 13 -10.40 15.65 9.64
C ALA A 13 -9.39 15.03 10.63
N ARG A 14 -9.63 13.80 11.10
CA ARG A 14 -8.80 13.08 12.07
C ARG A 14 -8.61 11.64 11.62
N LEU A 15 -7.42 11.09 11.89
CA LEU A 15 -7.09 9.69 11.65
C LEU A 15 -8.07 8.73 12.35
N ASP A 16 -8.31 8.96 13.65
CA ASP A 16 -9.18 8.12 14.48
C ASP A 16 -10.59 7.96 13.89
N ASP A 17 -11.13 9.03 13.28
CA ASP A 17 -12.45 9.02 12.67
C ASP A 17 -12.47 8.16 11.40
N GLY A 18 -11.40 8.22 10.60
CA GLY A 18 -11.23 7.37 9.42
C GLY A 18 -11.04 5.91 9.78
N GLN A 19 -10.27 5.62 10.83
CA GLN A 19 -10.09 4.26 11.33
C GLN A 19 -11.39 3.67 11.86
N ALA A 20 -12.13 4.40 12.70
CA ALA A 20 -13.42 3.95 13.20
C ALA A 20 -14.45 3.72 12.08
N HIS A 21 -14.37 4.50 11.00
CA HIS A 21 -15.21 4.30 9.83
C HIS A 21 -14.80 3.05 9.03
N ALA A 22 -13.51 2.80 8.85
CA ALA A 22 -12.99 1.59 8.23
C ALA A 22 -13.42 0.32 8.98
N GLU A 23 -13.34 0.33 10.31
CA GLU A 23 -13.81 -0.76 11.16
C GLU A 23 -15.31 -1.02 10.98
N LYS A 24 -16.10 0.04 10.76
CA LYS A 24 -17.54 -0.04 10.54
C LYS A 24 -17.91 -0.60 9.16
N ILE A 25 -17.16 -0.23 8.12
CA ILE A 25 -17.34 -0.76 6.75
C ILE A 25 -16.87 -2.21 6.68
N GLY A 26 -15.77 -2.52 7.36
CA GLY A 26 -15.15 -3.85 7.33
C GLY A 26 -14.21 -4.02 6.13
N LEU A 27 -13.26 -4.94 6.29
CA LEU A 27 -12.19 -5.15 5.31
C LEU A 27 -12.71 -5.74 3.98
N ASP A 28 -13.78 -6.55 4.04
CA ASP A 28 -14.40 -7.17 2.86
C ASP A 28 -15.04 -6.13 1.94
N ASP A 29 -15.74 -5.14 2.50
CA ASP A 29 -16.36 -4.06 1.74
C ASP A 29 -15.30 -3.13 1.12
N LEU A 30 -14.23 -2.81 1.86
CA LEU A 30 -13.08 -2.05 1.34
C LEU A 30 -12.43 -2.76 0.15
N LEU A 31 -12.29 -4.09 0.25
CA LEU A 31 -11.79 -4.91 -0.84
C LEU A 31 -12.73 -4.89 -2.04
N GLU A 32 -14.03 -5.15 -1.85
CA GLU A 32 -15.02 -5.17 -2.94
C GLU A 32 -15.03 -3.82 -3.68
N GLN A 33 -15.06 -2.71 -2.94
CA GLN A 33 -15.09 -1.38 -3.53
C GLN A 33 -13.81 -1.08 -4.33
N GLY A 34 -12.64 -1.40 -3.77
CA GLY A 34 -11.37 -1.15 -4.46
C GLY A 34 -11.21 -2.02 -5.71
N VAL A 35 -11.64 -3.28 -5.67
CA VAL A 35 -11.63 -4.17 -6.84
C VAL A 35 -12.59 -3.66 -7.91
N ARG A 36 -13.85 -3.33 -7.54
CA ARG A 36 -14.86 -2.81 -8.48
C ARG A 36 -14.39 -1.51 -9.15
N ALA A 37 -13.67 -0.64 -8.43
CA ALA A 37 -13.15 0.59 -9.01
C ALA A 37 -12.12 0.33 -10.13
N ALA A 38 -11.38 -0.77 -10.06
CA ALA A 38 -10.39 -1.14 -11.07
C ALA A 38 -11.00 -1.75 -12.34
N ASP A 39 -12.25 -2.21 -12.32
CA ASP A 39 -12.90 -2.87 -13.47
C ASP A 39 -12.96 -2.00 -14.74
N THR A 40 -13.03 -0.68 -14.56
CA THR A 40 -13.10 0.28 -15.68
C THR A 40 -11.74 0.78 -16.15
N LEU A 41 -10.66 0.35 -15.50
CA LEU A 41 -9.30 0.81 -15.77
C LEU A 41 -8.56 -0.15 -16.71
N PRO A 42 -7.48 0.32 -17.37
CA PRO A 42 -6.62 -0.55 -18.18
C PRO A 42 -6.03 -1.71 -17.35
N ASP A 43 -5.74 -2.83 -17.99
CA ASP A 43 -5.18 -3.99 -17.26
C ASP A 43 -3.72 -3.80 -16.87
N GLU A 44 -2.94 -3.07 -17.68
CA GLU A 44 -1.52 -2.82 -17.43
C GLU A 44 -1.34 -1.62 -16.51
N MET A 45 -1.42 -1.87 -15.20
CA MET A 45 -1.27 -0.86 -14.17
C MET A 45 -0.33 -1.28 -13.05
N VAL A 46 0.26 -0.28 -12.40
CA VAL A 46 0.86 -0.42 -11.07
C VAL A 46 -0.20 -0.07 -10.03
N TYR A 47 -0.39 -0.95 -9.06
CA TYR A 47 -1.32 -0.73 -7.95
C TYR A 47 -0.57 -0.15 -6.76
N ALA A 48 -1.05 0.97 -6.23
CA ALA A 48 -0.48 1.61 -5.06
C ALA A 48 -1.55 1.73 -3.98
N GLY A 49 -1.22 1.35 -2.74
CA GLY A 49 -2.12 1.41 -1.60
C GLY A 49 -1.41 1.89 -0.36
N TRP A 50 -2.05 2.78 0.40
CA TRP A 50 -1.56 3.25 1.71
C TRP A 50 -2.43 2.68 2.83
N SER A 51 -1.79 2.13 3.87
CA SER A 51 -2.49 1.57 5.03
C SER A 51 -3.60 0.61 4.55
N LEU A 52 -4.86 0.84 4.91
CA LEU A 52 -6.01 0.06 4.45
C LEU A 52 -6.16 -0.03 2.92
N GLY A 53 -5.70 0.98 2.18
CA GLY A 53 -5.68 0.96 0.71
C GLY A 53 -4.78 -0.14 0.13
N VAL A 54 -3.86 -0.71 0.92
CA VAL A 54 -3.06 -1.89 0.55
C VAL A 54 -3.95 -3.11 0.28
N ILE A 55 -5.09 -3.24 0.96
CA ILE A 55 -5.98 -4.40 0.83
C ILE A 55 -6.42 -4.62 -0.63
N PRO A 56 -7.10 -3.66 -1.28
CA PRO A 56 -7.44 -3.81 -2.69
C PRO A 56 -6.22 -3.74 -3.60
N ALA A 57 -5.21 -2.92 -3.30
CA ALA A 57 -4.04 -2.76 -4.17
C ALA A 57 -3.24 -4.08 -4.30
N GLN A 58 -2.95 -4.74 -3.17
CA GLN A 58 -2.26 -6.02 -3.14
C GLN A 58 -3.11 -7.12 -3.79
N THR A 59 -4.42 -7.16 -3.50
CA THR A 59 -5.31 -8.15 -4.10
C THR A 59 -5.36 -8.02 -5.62
N LEU A 60 -5.52 -6.80 -6.14
CA LEU A 60 -5.53 -6.53 -7.58
C LEU A 60 -4.19 -6.87 -8.24
N ALA A 61 -3.08 -6.54 -7.60
CA ALA A 61 -1.75 -6.88 -8.11
C ALA A 61 -1.55 -8.40 -8.24
N GLN A 62 -2.04 -9.18 -7.28
CA GLN A 62 -1.89 -10.65 -7.27
C GLN A 62 -2.84 -11.36 -8.25
N THR A 63 -4.03 -10.80 -8.48
CA THR A 63 -5.12 -11.51 -9.16
C THR A 63 -5.40 -11.00 -10.56
N ARG A 64 -5.15 -9.72 -10.84
CA ARG A 64 -5.50 -9.14 -12.14
C ARG A 64 -4.41 -9.45 -13.18
N PRO A 65 -4.78 -10.03 -14.33
CA PRO A 65 -3.83 -10.27 -15.41
C PRO A 65 -3.13 -8.98 -15.83
N ARG A 66 -1.83 -9.10 -16.14
CA ARG A 66 -1.00 -7.99 -16.66
C ARG A 66 -0.75 -6.83 -15.69
N ALA A 67 -0.99 -7.01 -14.39
CA ALA A 67 -0.45 -6.11 -13.38
C ALA A 67 1.05 -5.87 -13.64
N ARG A 68 1.48 -4.61 -13.49
CA ARG A 68 2.85 -4.16 -13.82
C ARG A 68 3.74 -4.00 -12.60
N GLY A 69 3.12 -3.91 -11.42
CA GLY A 69 3.80 -3.93 -10.14
C GLY A 69 2.89 -3.48 -9.00
N ALA A 70 3.42 -3.50 -7.79
CA ALA A 70 2.73 -3.03 -6.60
C ALA A 70 3.61 -2.13 -5.74
N LEU A 71 3.04 -1.03 -5.24
CA LEU A 71 3.58 -0.17 -4.20
C LEU A 71 2.70 -0.34 -2.95
N LEU A 72 3.19 -1.04 -1.95
CA LEU A 72 2.46 -1.26 -0.70
C LEU A 72 3.04 -0.36 0.37
N LEU A 73 2.26 0.61 0.85
CA LEU A 73 2.76 1.67 1.71
C LEU A 73 2.12 1.54 3.09
N GLU A 74 2.97 1.29 4.08
CA GLU A 74 2.65 1.26 5.51
C GLU A 74 1.71 0.11 5.91
N ALA A 75 1.49 -0.86 5.02
CA ALA A 75 0.81 -2.13 5.30
C ALA A 75 1.27 -3.21 4.32
N CYS A 76 1.12 -4.47 4.68
CA CYS A 76 1.33 -5.62 3.81
C CYS A 76 0.54 -6.82 4.33
N LEU A 77 -0.37 -7.35 3.51
CA LEU A 77 -1.10 -8.55 3.87
C LEU A 77 -0.24 -9.80 3.65
N PRO A 78 -0.42 -10.87 4.45
CA PRO A 78 0.14 -12.18 4.14
C PRO A 78 -0.28 -12.64 2.75
N ALA A 79 0.70 -13.04 1.93
CA ALA A 79 0.48 -13.59 0.60
C ALA A 79 0.86 -15.07 0.59
N ALA A 80 -0.07 -15.95 0.19
CA ALA A 80 0.24 -17.37 0.01
C ALA A 80 1.18 -17.59 -1.20
N GLU A 81 1.03 -16.79 -2.25
CA GLU A 81 1.86 -16.81 -3.45
C GLU A 81 1.94 -15.39 -4.04
N TRP A 82 3.13 -14.96 -4.45
CA TRP A 82 3.35 -13.71 -5.18
C TRP A 82 3.68 -14.02 -6.64
N PRO A 83 3.07 -13.35 -7.64
CA PRO A 83 3.41 -13.59 -9.03
C PRO A 83 4.90 -13.33 -9.29
N GLN A 84 5.62 -14.36 -9.71
CA GLN A 84 7.10 -14.38 -9.66
C GLN A 84 7.76 -13.18 -10.36
N GLU A 85 7.26 -12.80 -11.53
CA GLU A 85 7.83 -11.72 -12.35
C GLU A 85 7.26 -10.34 -12.01
N LEU A 86 6.28 -10.24 -11.11
CA LEU A 86 5.63 -8.99 -10.76
C LEU A 86 6.47 -8.19 -9.75
N PRO A 87 6.99 -7.00 -10.10
CA PRO A 87 7.75 -6.18 -9.18
C PRO A 87 6.90 -5.66 -8.02
N VAL A 88 7.49 -5.61 -6.83
CA VAL A 88 6.83 -5.09 -5.63
C VAL A 88 7.81 -4.29 -4.78
N GLN A 89 7.37 -3.13 -4.32
CA GLN A 89 8.12 -2.30 -3.39
C GLN A 89 7.23 -1.95 -2.20
N ILE A 90 7.68 -2.36 -1.01
CA ILE A 90 6.95 -2.21 0.25
C ILE A 90 7.64 -1.17 1.11
N HIS A 91 6.89 -0.26 1.71
CA HIS A 91 7.40 0.85 2.51
C HIS A 91 6.78 0.84 3.91
N GLY A 92 7.57 1.17 4.93
CA GLY A 92 7.05 1.37 6.28
C GLY A 92 8.13 1.80 7.26
N MET A 93 7.71 2.38 8.38
CA MET A 93 8.62 2.70 9.47
C MET A 93 8.96 1.45 10.29
N ASP A 94 10.20 1.32 10.76
CA ASP A 94 10.72 0.09 11.39
C ASP A 94 10.21 -0.18 12.81
N ALA A 95 9.62 0.82 13.46
CA ALA A 95 8.94 0.71 14.74
C ALA A 95 7.49 1.21 14.70
N ASP A 96 6.88 1.33 13.51
CA ASP A 96 5.45 1.67 13.36
C ASP A 96 4.59 0.61 14.07
N PRO A 97 3.74 0.98 15.05
CA PRO A 97 2.93 0.02 15.79
C PRO A 97 1.95 -0.76 14.91
N PHE A 98 1.51 -0.21 13.78
CA PHE A 98 0.64 -0.90 12.84
C PHE A 98 1.47 -1.81 11.92
N PHE A 99 2.39 -1.23 11.15
CA PHE A 99 3.19 -1.99 10.19
C PHE A 99 4.16 -2.98 10.85
N ALA A 100 4.94 -2.55 11.83
CA ALA A 100 5.92 -3.40 12.52
C ALA A 100 5.33 -4.18 13.71
N GLY A 101 4.25 -3.66 14.33
CA GLY A 101 3.67 -4.26 15.54
C GLY A 101 2.55 -5.28 15.31
N GLU A 102 1.83 -5.22 14.18
CA GLU A 102 0.68 -6.11 13.92
C GLU A 102 0.98 -7.30 12.99
N GLY A 103 2.22 -7.41 12.50
CA GLY A 103 2.71 -8.53 11.70
C GLY A 103 2.89 -8.23 10.20
N ASP A 104 2.47 -7.05 9.74
CA ASP A 104 2.62 -6.63 8.34
C ASP A 104 4.09 -6.58 7.89
N LEU A 105 5.02 -6.20 8.76
CA LEU A 105 6.45 -6.23 8.47
C LEU A 105 6.96 -7.66 8.24
N ASP A 106 6.47 -8.64 8.99
CA ASP A 106 6.84 -10.05 8.79
C ASP A 106 6.23 -10.60 7.50
N ALA A 107 4.99 -10.21 7.19
CA ALA A 107 4.36 -10.51 5.90
C ALA A 107 5.16 -9.88 4.74
N ALA A 108 5.60 -8.63 4.87
CA ALA A 108 6.40 -7.94 3.87
C ALA A 108 7.76 -8.62 3.65
N ARG A 109 8.44 -9.04 4.72
CA ARG A 109 9.69 -9.81 4.62
C ARG A 109 9.48 -11.12 3.88
N THR A 110 8.39 -11.84 4.20
CA THR A 110 8.05 -13.12 3.57
C THR A 110 7.74 -12.93 2.07
N LEU A 111 6.96 -11.91 1.73
CA LEU A 111 6.59 -11.59 0.36
C LEU A 111 7.80 -11.17 -0.47
N VAL A 112 8.65 -10.27 0.03
CA VAL A 112 9.88 -9.86 -0.67
C VAL A 112 10.84 -11.02 -0.86
N ALA A 113 10.91 -11.97 0.08
CA ALA A 113 11.74 -13.16 -0.05
C ALA A 113 11.24 -14.13 -1.14
N SER A 114 9.95 -14.13 -1.47
CA SER A 114 9.36 -14.98 -2.53
C SER A 114 9.32 -14.29 -3.89
N ALA A 115 9.28 -12.96 -3.93
CA ALA A 115 9.25 -12.17 -5.16
C ALA A 115 10.64 -12.04 -5.81
N LYS A 116 10.75 -12.30 -7.12
CA LYS A 116 12.02 -12.10 -7.88
C LYS A 116 12.46 -10.64 -7.90
N HIS A 117 11.50 -9.72 -7.87
CA HIS A 117 11.69 -8.27 -7.96
C HIS A 117 11.04 -7.57 -6.76
N GLY A 118 11.28 -8.09 -5.55
CA GLY A 118 10.80 -7.54 -4.29
C GLY A 118 11.81 -6.58 -3.63
N GLU A 119 11.33 -5.44 -3.15
CA GLU A 119 12.11 -4.46 -2.39
C GLU A 119 11.37 -4.07 -1.10
N LEU A 120 11.98 -4.25 0.07
CA LEU A 120 11.48 -3.74 1.35
C LEU A 120 12.26 -2.51 1.77
N CYS A 121 11.58 -1.37 1.86
CA CYS A 121 12.14 -0.07 2.18
C CYS A 121 11.70 0.39 3.57
N LEU A 122 12.56 0.17 4.56
CA LEU A 122 12.33 0.62 5.93
C LEU A 122 12.86 2.05 6.16
N TYR A 123 12.15 2.78 7.00
CA TYR A 123 12.51 4.13 7.47
C TYR A 123 12.62 4.09 9.00
N PRO A 124 13.65 4.71 9.60
CA PRO A 124 13.72 4.82 11.05
C PRO A 124 12.54 5.63 11.59
N GLY A 125 11.77 5.06 12.53
CA GLY A 125 10.68 5.79 13.19
C GLY A 125 9.55 4.89 13.69
N ASP A 126 8.61 5.49 14.42
CA ASP A 126 7.50 4.81 15.10
C ASP A 126 6.10 5.28 14.64
N ARG A 127 6.02 5.94 13.48
CA ARG A 127 4.80 6.59 13.01
C ARG A 127 4.21 5.89 11.80
N HIS A 128 2.90 5.66 11.89
CA HIS A 128 2.06 5.30 10.76
C HIS A 128 1.58 6.57 10.04
N LEU A 129 1.38 6.48 8.73
CA LEU A 129 1.11 7.57 7.78
C LEU A 129 2.13 8.71 7.86
N PHE A 130 3.42 8.37 7.98
CA PHE A 130 4.48 9.39 8.10
C PHE A 130 4.61 10.27 6.84
N ALA A 131 4.06 9.81 5.70
CA ALA A 131 4.08 10.52 4.43
C ALA A 131 2.93 11.51 4.22
N ASP A 132 1.95 11.56 5.14
CA ASP A 132 0.82 12.47 5.06
C ASP A 132 1.18 13.85 5.64
N ALA A 133 1.33 14.85 4.76
CA ALA A 133 1.64 16.22 5.12
C ALA A 133 0.52 16.93 5.92
N GLY A 134 -0.68 16.34 6.01
CA GLY A 134 -1.79 16.80 6.84
C GLY A 134 -1.69 16.39 8.31
N LEU A 135 -0.80 15.45 8.65
CA LEU A 135 -0.67 14.91 10.01
C LEU A 135 0.45 15.60 10.79
N PRO A 136 0.30 15.78 12.11
CA PRO A 136 1.31 16.46 12.94
C PRO A 136 2.63 15.69 13.07
N PHE A 137 2.63 14.41 12.67
CA PHE A 137 3.78 13.52 12.68
C PHE A 137 4.35 13.25 11.28
N PHE A 138 4.03 14.11 10.30
CA PHE A 138 4.67 14.12 8.99
C PHE A 138 6.21 14.16 9.09
N ASP A 139 6.89 13.22 8.44
CA ASP A 139 8.35 13.22 8.33
C ASP A 139 8.75 13.61 6.90
N ALA A 140 9.15 14.86 6.71
CA ALA A 140 9.52 15.40 5.40
C ALA A 140 10.69 14.65 4.74
N GLN A 141 11.66 14.17 5.53
CA GLN A 141 12.85 13.51 5.00
C GLN A 141 12.52 12.08 4.56
N ALA A 142 11.83 11.31 5.41
CA ALA A 142 11.37 9.97 5.06
C ALA A 142 10.41 10.02 3.87
N SER A 143 9.51 11.00 3.83
CA SER A 143 8.57 11.22 2.72
C SER A 143 9.27 11.50 1.39
N ALA A 144 10.29 12.38 1.39
CA ALA A 144 11.07 12.67 0.19
C ALA A 144 11.82 11.44 -0.32
N LEU A 145 12.36 10.63 0.59
CA LEU A 145 13.04 9.38 0.25
C LEU A 145 12.06 8.32 -0.30
N LEU A 146 10.88 8.19 0.30
CA LEU A 146 9.80 7.34 -0.20
C LEU A 146 9.42 7.75 -1.61
N MET A 147 9.12 9.03 -1.83
CA MET A 147 8.72 9.55 -3.13
C MET A 147 9.77 9.26 -4.20
N ARG A 148 11.06 9.47 -3.89
CA ARG A 148 12.15 9.15 -4.82
C ARG A 148 12.16 7.67 -5.21
N ARG A 149 12.09 6.77 -4.23
CA ARG A 149 12.11 5.31 -4.46
C ARG A 149 10.89 4.84 -5.26
N ALA A 150 9.72 5.37 -4.94
CA ALA A 150 8.48 5.07 -5.64
C ALA A 150 8.52 5.55 -7.10
N LEU A 151 9.04 6.75 -7.37
CA LEU A 151 9.22 7.26 -8.73
C LEU A 151 10.27 6.44 -9.52
N ASP A 152 11.38 6.06 -8.89
CA ASP A 152 12.39 5.19 -9.51
C ASP A 152 11.80 3.78 -9.81
N PHE A 153 10.92 3.27 -8.94
CA PHE A 153 10.16 2.03 -9.20
C PHE A 153 9.20 2.18 -10.38
N LEU A 154 8.41 3.26 -10.43
CA LEU A 154 7.49 3.55 -11.53
C LEU A 154 8.23 3.72 -12.86
N GLY A 155 9.38 4.40 -12.87
CA GLY A 155 10.20 4.58 -14.07
C GLY A 155 10.77 3.27 -14.64
N ARG A 156 10.98 2.26 -13.79
CA ARG A 156 11.45 0.92 -14.20
C ARG A 156 10.31 -0.01 -14.62
N THR A 157 9.08 0.27 -14.21
CA THR A 157 7.89 -0.56 -14.47
C THR A 157 7.00 -0.01 -15.59
N ALA A 158 7.17 1.26 -15.95
CA ALA A 158 6.61 1.88 -17.14
C ALA A 158 7.20 1.27 -18.44
N PRO A 159 6.43 1.22 -19.53
CA PRO A 159 6.91 0.75 -20.84
C PRO A 159 7.99 1.64 -21.46
#